data_AF-A0A7C2JSY3-F1
#
_entry.id   AF-A0A7C2JSY3-F1
#
_cell.length_a   1.000
_cell.length_b   1.000
_cell.length_c   1.000
_cell.angle_alpha   90.00
_cell.angle_beta   90.00
_cell.angle_gamma   90.00
#
_symmetry.space_group_name_H-M   'P 1'
#
loop_
_entity.id
_entity.type
_entity.pdbx_description
1 polymer ?
#
loop_
_entity_poly.entity_id
_entity_poly.type
_entity_poly.pdbx_seq_one_letter_code
_entity_poly.pdbx_strand_id
1 'polypeptide(L)' 'MKRVVIIVVLSAAGLAGCAGVEPWDRDVLARPEMQIVSDPIEAAADEHIYFSKEASSGGQGFGGGGCGCN' A
#
# COMPACT_ATOMS: atom_id res chain seq x y z
N MET A 1 -22.65 -24.91 -25.97
CA MET A 1 -22.95 -24.99 -24.52
C MET A 1 -21.71 -25.24 -23.67
N LYS A 2 -20.98 -26.37 -23.84
CA LYS A 2 -19.76 -26.68 -23.06
C LYS A 2 -18.68 -25.58 -23.06
N ARG A 3 -18.43 -24.96 -24.22
CA ARG A 3 -17.46 -23.84 -24.34
C ARG A 3 -17.89 -22.58 -23.57
N VAL A 4 -19.18 -22.28 -23.53
CA VAL A 4 -19.72 -21.13 -22.78
C VAL A 4 -19.60 -21.36 -21.27
N VAL A 5 -19.89 -22.58 -20.81
CA VAL A 5 -19.71 -22.97 -19.41
C VAL A 5 -18.24 -22.84 -18.99
N ILE A 6 -17.31 -23.30 -19.82
CA ILE A 6 -15.87 -23.19 -19.55
C ILE A 6 -15.43 -21.72 -19.41
N ILE A 7 -15.87 -20.85 -20.32
CA ILE A 7 -15.53 -19.43 -20.28
C ILE A 7 -16.06 -18.76 -19.01
N VAL A 8 -17.30 -19.07 -18.61
CA VAL A 8 -17.93 -18.52 -17.40
C VAL A 8 -17.21 -18.97 -16.12
N VAL A 9 -16.75 -20.21 -16.06
CA VAL A 9 -15.98 -20.72 -14.91
C VAL A 9 -14.60 -20.07 -14.83
N LEU A 10 -13.92 -19.90 -15.96
CA LEU A 10 -12.61 -19.25 -16.02
C LEU A 10 -12.67 -17.76 -15.63
N SER A 11 -13.71 -17.04 -16.05
CA SER A 11 -13.88 -15.64 -15.66
C SER A 11 -14.22 -15.50 -14.18
N ALA A 12 -15.02 -16.39 -13.61
CA ALA A 12 -15.33 -16.41 -12.17
C ALA A 12 -14.09 -16.69 -11.30
N ALA A 13 -13.19 -17.56 -11.74
CA ALA A 13 -11.95 -17.85 -11.02
C ALA A 13 -10.98 -16.67 -10.98
N GLY A 14 -10.98 -15.82 -12.02
CA GLY A 14 -10.14 -14.60 -12.07
C GLY A 14 -10.61 -13.47 -11.15
N LEU A 15 -11.83 -13.53 -10.63
CA LEU A 15 -12.40 -12.56 -9.68
C LEU A 15 -12.06 -12.88 -8.21
N ALA A 16 -11.51 -14.07 -7.93
CA ALA A 16 -10.95 -14.41 -6.62
C ALA A 16 -9.59 -13.71 -6.42
N GLY A 17 -9.61 -12.38 -6.37
CA GLY A 17 -8.45 -11.55 -6.07
C GLY A 17 -8.12 -11.54 -4.59
N CYS A 18 -6.83 -11.31 -4.32
CA CYS A 18 -6.13 -11.09 -3.03
C CYS A 18 -6.89 -11.48 -1.76
N ALA A 19 -6.45 -12.56 -1.11
CA ALA A 19 -6.81 -12.84 0.28
C ALA A 19 -6.48 -11.61 1.15
N GLY A 20 -7.46 -11.13 1.91
CA GLY A 20 -7.22 -10.08 2.89
C GLY A 20 -6.21 -10.58 3.92
N VAL A 21 -5.10 -9.86 4.07
CA VAL A 21 -4.10 -10.13 5.10
C VAL A 21 -4.61 -9.55 6.42
N GLU A 22 -4.62 -10.38 7.46
CA GLU A 22 -5.04 -9.97 8.80
C GLU A 22 -4.12 -8.85 9.32
N PRO A 23 -4.63 -7.88 10.10
CA PRO A 23 -3.83 -6.72 10.51
C PRO A 23 -2.51 -7.07 11.19
N TRP A 24 -2.48 -8.14 12.01
CA TRP A 24 -1.28 -8.61 12.71
C TRP A 24 -0.26 -9.31 11.81
N ASP A 25 -0.68 -9.86 10.66
CA ASP A 25 0.23 -10.50 9.71
C ASP A 25 1.00 -9.48 8.87
N ARG A 26 0.56 -8.22 8.85
CA ARG A 26 1.20 -7.16 8.06
C ARG A 26 2.61 -6.87 8.52
N ASP A 27 2.89 -6.94 9.82
CA ASP A 27 4.24 -6.74 10.35
C ASP A 27 5.19 -7.89 9.99
N VAL A 28 4.68 -9.13 9.95
CA VAL A 28 5.47 -10.32 9.63
C VAL A 28 5.74 -10.45 8.13
N LEU A 29 4.77 -10.08 7.30
CA LEU A 29 4.85 -10.21 5.84
C LEU A 29 5.49 -9.00 5.15
N ALA A 30 5.44 -7.81 5.76
CA ALA A 30 6.06 -6.61 5.20
C ALA A 30 7.57 -6.61 5.46
N ARG A 31 8.35 -6.75 4.39
CA ARG A 31 9.81 -6.63 4.49
C ARG A 31 10.24 -5.16 4.51
N PRO A 32 11.40 -4.82 5.09
CA PRO A 32 11.92 -3.46 5.06
C PRO A 32 12.04 -2.86 3.65
N GLU A 33 12.29 -3.68 2.64
CA GLU A 33 12.42 -3.21 1.24
C GLU A 33 11.06 -2.89 0.59
N MET A 34 9.94 -3.21 1.25
CA MET A 34 8.58 -2.90 0.80
C MET A 34 8.07 -1.54 1.29
N GLN A 35 8.90 -0.80 2.03
CA GLN A 35 8.57 0.56 2.46
C GLN A 35 8.52 1.49 1.24
N ILE A 36 7.47 2.30 1.15
CA ILE A 36 7.30 3.36 0.15
C ILE A 36 8.35 4.45 0.36
N VAL A 37 8.69 4.71 1.63
CA VAL A 37 9.76 5.64 2.00
C VAL A 37 11.02 4.81 2.28
N SER A 38 12.01 4.91 1.39
CA SER A 38 13.28 4.20 1.52
C SER A 38 14.19 4.80 2.59
N ASP A 39 14.13 6.13 2.76
CA ASP A 39 14.87 6.85 3.80
C ASP A 39 13.92 7.79 4.56
N PRO A 40 13.57 7.46 5.82
CA PRO A 40 12.65 8.27 6.61
C PRO A 40 13.24 9.62 7.05
N ILE A 41 14.57 9.74 7.12
CA ILE A 41 15.24 10.98 7.54
C ILE A 41 15.23 11.99 6.41
N GLU A 42 15.54 11.54 5.19
CA GLU A 42 15.45 12.36 3.98
C GLU A 42 14.01 12.85 3.78
N ALA A 43 13.03 11.94 3.83
CA ALA A 43 11.62 12.28 3.68
C ALA A 43 11.13 13.28 4.74
N ALA A 44 11.55 13.12 5.99
CA ALA A 44 11.19 14.08 7.05
C ALA A 44 11.81 15.46 6.80
N ALA A 45 13.06 15.52 6.34
CA ALA A 45 13.72 16.79 6.02
C ALA A 45 13.01 17.52 4.87
N ASP A 46 12.65 16.80 3.81
CA ASP A 46 11.91 17.35 2.68
C ASP A 46 10.52 17.85 3.10
N GLU A 47 9.80 17.09 3.92
CA GLU A 47 8.51 17.49 4.48
C GLU A 47 8.64 18.81 5.27
N HIS A 48 9.65 18.91 6.14
CA HIS A 48 9.91 20.13 6.92
C HIS A 48 10.18 21.35 6.03
N ILE A 49 10.95 21.16 4.96
CA ILE A 49 11.24 22.22 3.99
C ILE A 49 9.96 22.62 3.25
N TYR A 50 9.16 21.65 2.81
CA TYR A 50 7.94 21.87 2.04
C TYR A 50 6.89 22.64 2.85
N PHE A 51 6.60 22.20 4.08
CA PHE A 51 5.70 22.87 5.01
C PHE A 51 6.13 24.32 5.27
N SER A 52 7.44 24.54 5.45
CA SER A 52 8.00 25.85 5.75
C SER A 52 7.91 26.82 4.56
N LYS A 53 8.03 26.29 3.33
CA LYS A 53 8.04 27.11 2.11
C LYS A 53 6.65 27.39 1.57
N GLU A 54 5.76 26.41 1.63
CA GLU A 54 4.46 26.50 0.97
C GLU A 54 3.32 26.87 1.93
N ALA A 55 3.61 27.00 3.23
CA ALA A 55 2.60 27.14 4.28
C ALA A 55 1.49 26.06 4.16
N SER A 56 1.84 24.92 3.56
CA SER A 56 0.92 23.81 3.33
C SER A 56 0.58 23.22 4.69
N SER A 57 -0.68 23.32 5.11
CA SER A 57 -1.14 22.70 6.35
C SER A 57 -1.71 21.33 6.03
N GLY A 58 -1.23 20.28 6.71
CA GLY A 58 -1.76 18.92 6.57
C GLY A 58 -0.72 17.82 6.38
N GLY A 59 0.51 18.15 6.02
CA GLY A 59 1.60 17.19 5.77
C GLY A 59 1.28 16.17 4.68
N GLN A 60 2.28 15.42 4.23
CA GLN A 60 1.99 14.14 3.57
C GLN A 60 1.45 13.22 4.66
N GLY A 61 0.12 13.17 4.76
CA GLY A 61 -0.60 12.39 5.76
C GLY A 61 -0.02 10.99 5.86
N PHE A 62 -0.07 10.41 7.07
CA PHE A 62 0.39 9.06 7.47
C PHE A 62 0.17 8.03 6.37
N GLY A 63 1.13 7.97 5.46
CA GLY A 63 0.96 7.40 4.13
C GLY A 63 2.31 7.05 3.54
N GLY A 64 3.31 6.85 4.40
CA GLY A 64 4.38 5.93 4.07
C GLY A 64 3.72 4.56 3.93
N GLY A 65 3.60 4.05 2.71
CA GLY A 65 3.26 2.64 2.56
C GLY A 65 4.40 1.79 3.12
N GLY A 66 4.00 0.71 3.76
CA GLY A 66 4.82 0.07 4.77
C GLY A 66 3.94 -0.18 5.99
N CYS A 67 3.47 -1.42 6.10
CA CYS A 67 2.60 -2.07 7.11
C CYS A 67 1.34 -1.35 7.66
N GLY A 68 1.16 -0.03 7.53
CA GLY A 68 -0.04 0.68 7.99
C GLY A 68 -0.24 0.63 9.51
N CYS A 69 0.81 0.38 10.28
CA CYS A 69 0.78 0.49 11.74
C CYS A 69 0.99 1.96 12.14
N ASN A 70 -0.05 2.58 12.70
CA ASN A 70 0.12 3.68 13.66
C ASN A 70 0.63 3.11 14.99
#